data_AF-A0A5K1AC41-F1
#
_entry.id   AF-A0A5K1AC41-F1
#
_cell.length_a   1.000
_cell.length_b   1.000
_cell.length_c   1.000
_cell.angle_alpha   90.00
_cell.angle_beta   90.00
_cell.angle_gamma   90.00
#
_symmetry.space_group_name_H-M   'P 1'
#
loop_
_entity.id
_entity.type
_entity.pdbx_description
1 polymer ?
#
loop_
_entity_poly.entity_id
_entity_poly.type
_entity_poly.pdbx_seq_one_letter_code
_entity_poly.pdbx_strand_id
1 'polypeptide(L)'
;MGSSPGQNLVADFVMGGFAAAVAKSAAAPMERVKLLLQNQGELQKRGQLCDPYCGVRDCFRRVLREEGILSLWRGNQANVLRYLPTQ
;
A
#
# COMPACT_ATOMS: atom_id res chain seq x y z
N MET A 1 12.19 -36.40 -22.88
CA MET A 1 12.36 -35.20 -22.04
C MET A 1 11.15 -35.12 -21.12
N GLY A 2 11.22 -35.74 -19.95
CA GLY A 2 10.19 -35.63 -18.91
C GLY A 2 10.79 -34.88 -17.72
N SER A 3 10.29 -33.67 -17.44
CA SER A 3 10.69 -32.91 -16.26
C SER A 3 10.21 -33.64 -15.01
N SER A 4 11.11 -33.82 -14.03
CA SER A 4 10.80 -34.52 -12.78
C SER A 4 9.68 -33.79 -12.01
N PRO A 5 8.72 -34.50 -11.40
CA PRO A 5 7.55 -33.90 -10.74
C PRO A 5 7.91 -32.89 -9.64
N GLY A 6 9.06 -33.04 -8.97
CA GLY A 6 9.56 -32.08 -8.00
C GLY A 6 10.04 -30.74 -8.60
N GLN A 7 10.50 -30.71 -9.85
CA GLN A 7 10.89 -29.46 -10.52
C GLN A 7 9.67 -28.63 -10.92
N ASN A 8 8.58 -29.29 -11.33
CA ASN A 8 7.33 -28.62 -11.68
C ASN A 8 6.71 -27.94 -10.44
N LEU A 9 6.72 -28.60 -9.27
CA LEU A 9 6.20 -28.01 -8.03
C LEU A 9 6.94 -26.73 -7.60
N VAL A 10 8.28 -26.74 -7.63
CA VAL A 10 9.09 -25.57 -7.25
C VAL A 10 8.89 -24.44 -8.27
N ALA A 11 8.86 -24.76 -9.57
CA ALA A 11 8.59 -23.78 -10.62
C ALA A 11 7.19 -23.17 -10.48
N ASP A 12 6.16 -23.98 -10.25
CA ASP A 12 4.78 -23.53 -10.04
C ASP A 12 4.65 -22.68 -8.78
N PHE A 13 5.37 -23.02 -7.71
CA PHE A 13 5.39 -22.23 -6.48
C PHE A 13 6.08 -20.87 -6.69
N VAL A 14 7.20 -20.83 -7.40
CA VAL A 14 7.91 -19.57 -7.73
C VAL A 14 7.06 -18.70 -8.64
N MET A 15 6.44 -19.27 -9.69
CA MET A 15 5.55 -18.53 -10.58
C MET A 15 4.29 -18.05 -9.86
N GLY A 16 3.70 -18.89 -9.00
CA GLY A 16 2.57 -18.50 -8.15
C GLY A 16 2.93 -17.38 -7.18
N GLY A 17 4.09 -17.45 -6.54
CA GLY A 17 4.61 -16.39 -5.67
C GLY A 17 4.87 -15.09 -6.41
N PHE A 18 5.46 -15.15 -7.62
CA PHE A 18 5.68 -13.97 -8.45
C PHE A 18 4.35 -13.34 -8.92
N ALA A 19 3.42 -14.15 -9.40
CA ALA A 19 2.09 -13.69 -9.79
C ALA A 19 1.35 -13.02 -8.62
N ALA A 20 1.43 -13.61 -7.42
CA ALA A 20 0.88 -13.02 -6.21
C ALA A 20 1.55 -11.68 -5.85
N ALA A 21 2.87 -11.58 -5.98
CA ALA A 21 3.60 -10.34 -5.73
C ALA A 21 3.20 -9.22 -6.70
N VAL A 22 3.06 -9.53 -8.00
CA VAL A 22 2.60 -8.58 -9.02
C VAL A 22 1.16 -8.15 -8.74
N ALA A 23 0.26 -9.10 -8.47
CA ALA A 23 -1.14 -8.81 -8.15
C ALA A 23 -1.27 -7.91 -6.92
N LYS A 24 -0.51 -8.20 -5.85
CA LYS A 24 -0.53 -7.41 -4.62
C LYS A 24 0.09 -6.03 -4.82
N SER A 25 1.11 -5.92 -5.67
CA SER A 25 1.69 -4.63 -6.05
C SER A 25 0.71 -3.77 -6.85
N ALA A 26 -0.09 -4.37 -7.74
CA ALA A 26 -1.14 -3.66 -8.48
C ALA A 26 -2.31 -3.23 -7.57
N ALA A 27 -2.63 -4.01 -6.54
CA ALA A 27 -3.70 -3.71 -5.60
C ALA A 27 -3.31 -2.70 -4.50
N ALA A 28 -2.02 -2.62 -4.14
CA ALA A 28 -1.53 -1.78 -3.04
C ALA A 28 -1.95 -0.30 -3.11
N PRO A 29 -1.92 0.39 -4.26
CA PRO A 29 -2.39 1.78 -4.35
C PRO A 29 -3.86 1.94 -3.99
N MET A 30 -4.70 1.00 -4.43
CA MET A 30 -6.15 1.05 -4.21
C MET A 30 -6.48 0.81 -2.73
N GLU A 31 -5.84 -0.19 -2.12
CA GLU A 31 -5.97 -0.46 -0.68
C GLU A 31 -5.53 0.74 0.15
N ARG A 32 -4.42 1.39 -0.22
CA ARG A 32 -3.94 2.58 0.49
C ARG A 32 -4.92 3.75 0.40
N VAL A 33 -5.45 4.06 -0.79
CA VAL A 33 -6.44 5.14 -0.93
C VAL A 33 -7.68 4.85 -0.09
N LYS A 34 -8.16 3.60 -0.08
CA LYS A 34 -9.28 3.17 0.75
C LYS A 34 -9.01 3.40 2.23
N LEU A 35 -7.83 3.01 2.73
CA LEU A 35 -7.45 3.23 4.13
C LEU A 35 -7.35 4.71 4.50
N LEU A 36 -6.83 5.55 3.60
CA LEU A 36 -6.76 7.01 3.82
C LEU A 36 -8.15 7.65 3.88
N LEU A 37 -9.07 7.26 2.99
CA LEU A 37 -10.46 7.73 3.04
C LEU A 37 -11.19 7.25 4.29
N GLN A 38 -11.00 5.98 4.69
CA GLN A 38 -11.66 5.42 5.88
C GLN A 38 -11.13 6.06 7.17
N ASN A 39 -9.82 6.34 7.23
CA ASN A 39 -9.17 6.90 8.42
C ASN A 39 -9.07 8.44 8.39
N GLN A 40 -9.65 9.13 7.40
CA GLN A 40 -9.49 10.59 7.26
C GLN A 40 -9.93 11.36 8.50
N GLY A 41 -10.97 10.90 9.21
CA GLY A 41 -11.40 11.51 10.47
C GLY A 41 -10.35 11.40 11.58
N GLU A 42 -9.64 10.27 11.65
CA GLU A 42 -8.54 10.10 12.60
C GLU A 42 -7.29 10.91 12.19
N LEU A 43 -7.04 11.05 10.89
CA LEU A 43 -5.96 11.91 10.38
C LEU A 43 -6.22 13.39 10.68
N GLN A 44 -7.47 13.84 10.58
CA GLN A 44 -7.88 15.18 10.97
C GLN A 44 -7.72 15.43 12.48
N LYS A 45 -8.18 14.49 13.33
CA LYS A 45 -8.00 14.58 14.79
C LYS A 45 -6.53 14.67 15.19
N ARG A 46 -5.63 14.00 14.45
CA ARG A 46 -4.18 14.03 14.68
C ARG A 46 -3.48 15.24 14.07
N GLY A 47 -4.19 16.13 13.37
CA GLY A 47 -3.61 17.28 12.67
C GLY A 47 -2.76 16.92 11.46
N GLN A 48 -2.84 15.67 10.97
CA GLN A 48 -2.10 15.19 9.79
C GLN A 48 -2.85 15.45 8.48
N LEU A 49 -4.11 15.83 8.56
CA LEU A 49 -4.95 16.19 7.42
C LEU A 49 -5.75 17.44 7.78
N CYS A 50 -5.47 18.56 7.12
CA CYS A 50 -6.23 19.80 7.34
C CYS A 50 -7.60 19.73 6.66
N ASP A 51 -7.62 19.36 5.38
CA ASP A 51 -8.83 19.27 4.56
C ASP A 51 -9.18 17.82 4.24
N PRO A 52 -10.44 17.39 4.49
CA PRO A 52 -10.88 16.03 4.21
C PRO A 52 -10.81 15.73 2.71
N TYR A 53 -10.68 14.45 2.36
CA TYR A 53 -10.60 14.05 0.97
C TYR A 53 -11.99 14.12 0.31
N CYS A 54 -12.11 14.83 -0.80
CA CYS A 54 -13.39 14.95 -1.55
C CYS A 54 -13.74 13.69 -2.38
N GLY A 55 -13.06 12.58 -2.15
CA GLY A 55 -13.29 11.29 -2.81
C GLY A 55 -11.99 10.55 -3.15
N VAL A 56 -12.16 9.38 -3.79
CA VAL A 56 -11.04 8.48 -4.15
C VAL A 56 -10.03 9.17 -5.06
N ARG A 57 -10.50 9.85 -6.12
CA ARG A 57 -9.65 10.54 -7.08
C ARG A 57 -8.86 11.69 -6.45
N ASP A 58 -9.51 12.43 -5.54
CA ASP A 58 -8.88 13.54 -4.84
C ASP A 58 -7.76 13.05 -3.91
N CYS A 59 -8.06 12.04 -3.09
CA CYS A 59 -7.06 11.40 -2.23
C CYS A 59 -5.88 10.84 -3.05
N PHE A 60 -6.15 10.09 -4.12
CA PHE A 60 -5.09 9.54 -4.96
C PHE A 60 -4.20 10.63 -5.56
N ARG A 61 -4.79 11.70 -6.11
CA ARG A 61 -4.04 12.83 -6.67
C ARG A 61 -3.20 13.54 -5.62
N ARG A 62 -3.76 13.80 -4.43
CA ARG A 62 -3.04 14.48 -3.33
C ARG A 62 -1.89 13.64 -2.81
N VAL A 63 -2.10 12.35 -2.57
CA VAL A 63 -1.05 11.41 -2.17
C VAL A 63 0.08 11.37 -3.20
N LEU A 64 -0.25 11.29 -4.49
CA LEU A 64 0.75 11.34 -5.56
C LEU A 64 1.55 12.65 -5.59
N ARG A 65 0.90 13.78 -5.33
CA ARG A 65 1.52 15.12 -5.41
C ARG A 65 2.33 15.45 -4.17
N GLU A 66 1.83 15.09 -2.98
CA GLU A 66 2.40 15.47 -1.69
C GLU A 66 3.43 14.44 -1.20
N GLU A 67 3.17 13.14 -1.38
CA GLU A 67 4.05 12.07 -0.90
C GLU A 67 4.81 11.32 -2.02
N GLY A 68 4.37 11.47 -3.27
CA GLY A 68 4.98 10.83 -4.44
C GLY A 68 4.42 9.44 -4.77
N ILE A 69 4.77 8.90 -5.95
CA ILE A 69 4.24 7.61 -6.45
C ILE A 69 4.59 6.44 -5.53
N LEU A 70 5.82 6.40 -5.00
CA LEU A 70 6.26 5.32 -4.11
C LEU A 70 5.49 5.29 -2.79
N SER A 71 4.86 6.40 -2.39
CA SER A 71 4.02 6.43 -1.20
C SER A 71 2.81 5.50 -1.31
N LEU A 72 2.30 5.22 -2.52
CA LEU A 72 1.15 4.33 -2.71
C LEU A 72 1.41 2.89 -2.21
N TRP A 73 2.69 2.49 -2.13
CA TRP A 73 3.12 1.21 -1.58
C TRP A 73 3.64 1.30 -0.13
N ARG A 74 3.64 2.48 0.49
CA ARG A 74 4.04 2.64 1.89
C ARG A 74 2.93 2.07 2.78
N GLY A 75 3.12 0.85 3.27
CA GLY A 75 2.40 0.29 4.40
C GLY A 75 3.07 0.71 5.71
N ASN A 76 2.34 1.42 6.58
CA ASN A 76 2.61 1.60 8.01
C ASN A 76 3.80 2.47 8.49
N GLN A 77 4.55 3.20 7.63
CA GLN A 77 5.66 4.04 8.13
C GLN A 77 5.21 5.26 8.97
N ALA A 78 3.97 5.73 8.81
CA ALA A 78 3.45 6.88 9.56
C ALA A 78 3.19 6.60 11.06
N ASN A 79 2.97 5.34 11.45
CA ASN A 79 2.81 4.98 12.86
C ASN A 79 4.14 5.02 13.62
N VAL A 80 5.26 4.68 12.96
CA VAL A 80 6.60 4.66 13.59
C VAL A 80 7.14 6.07 13.80
N LEU A 81 6.95 7.00 12.84
CA LEU A 81 7.40 8.39 13.00
C LEU A 81 6.67 9.13 14.14
N ARG A 82 5.42 8.73 14.46
CA ARG A 82 4.68 9.24 15.61
C ARG A 82 5.20 8.73 16.97
N TYR A 83 5.95 7.63 17.00
CA TYR A 83 6.61 7.14 18.22
C TYR A 83 8.03 7.70 18.40
N LEU A 84 8.60 8.38 17.40
CA LEU A 84 10.01 8.78 17.40
C LEU A 84 10.36 10.12 18.08
N PRO A 85 9.42 10.90 18.67
CA PRO A 85 9.87 11.92 19.63
C PRO A 85 9.01 12.07 20.91
N THR A 86 8.43 10.98 21.46
CA THR A 86 7.69 11.05 22.74
C THR A 86 8.07 10.02 23.80
N GLN A 87 9.30 9.49 23.74
CA GLN A 87 10.00 8.99 24.94
C GLN A 87 11.40 9.57 24.98
#